data_AF-A0A6L7LDN1-F1
#
_entry.id   AF-A0A6L7LDN1-F1
#
_cell.length_a   1.000
_cell.length_b   1.000
_cell.length_c   1.000
_cell.angle_alpha   90.00
_cell.angle_beta   90.00
_cell.angle_gamma   90.00
#
_symmetry.space_group_name_H-M   'P 1'
#
loop_
_entity.id
_entity.type
_entity.pdbx_description
1 polymer ?
#
loop_
_entity_poly.entity_id
_entity_poly.type
_entity_poly.pdbx_seq_one_letter_code
_entity_poly.pdbx_strand_id
1 'polypeptide(L)'
;MDFTFEKGSEQSPRGHALIYFHNSQDASELLATYMIVFPIQTDVSKYVPPFLLNQIGEMGANELSAFAFPPAPEPMADFDEIEKLAEAREDDIIYGGSINTTDVISMIGLVNAAISWYSDLWEQYAQPQ
;
A
#
# COMPACT_ATOMS: atom_id res chain seq x y z
N MET A 1 11.72 -6.45 -9.00
CA MET A 1 10.37 -6.93 -8.63
C MET A 1 9.45 -5.91 -9.25
N ASP A 2 8.52 -6.37 -10.06
CA ASP A 2 7.78 -5.49 -10.95
C ASP A 2 6.32 -5.51 -10.49
N PHE A 3 5.93 -4.47 -9.75
CA PHE A 3 4.53 -4.22 -9.40
C PHE A 3 3.80 -3.84 -10.68
N THR A 4 2.63 -4.45 -10.92
CA THR A 4 1.90 -4.27 -12.19
C THR A 4 0.49 -3.79 -11.90
N PHE A 5 0.04 -2.76 -12.61
CA PHE A 5 -1.36 -2.34 -12.56
C PHE A 5 -2.26 -3.33 -13.30
N GLU A 6 -3.22 -3.90 -12.60
CA GLU A 6 -4.34 -4.67 -13.16
C GLU A 6 -5.52 -3.75 -13.48
N LYS A 7 -5.74 -2.75 -12.61
CA LYS A 7 -6.72 -1.67 -12.79
C LYS A 7 -6.06 -0.36 -12.39
N GLY A 8 -6.25 0.68 -13.19
CA GLY A 8 -5.62 1.98 -12.98
C GLY A 8 -4.53 2.28 -14.01
N SER A 9 -3.64 3.20 -13.69
CA SER A 9 -2.56 3.61 -14.58
C SER A 9 -1.40 4.22 -13.80
N GLU A 10 -0.18 3.81 -14.13
CA GLU A 10 1.06 4.43 -13.60
C GLU A 10 1.18 5.92 -13.94
N GLN A 11 0.55 6.37 -15.03
CA GLN A 11 0.59 7.77 -15.47
C GLN A 11 -0.47 8.64 -14.79
N SER A 12 -1.46 8.01 -14.15
CA SER A 12 -2.54 8.68 -13.43
C SER A 12 -3.00 7.86 -12.23
N PRO A 13 -2.07 7.53 -11.29
CA PRO A 13 -2.42 6.78 -10.09
C PRO A 13 -3.46 7.53 -9.28
N ARG A 14 -4.34 6.82 -8.58
CA ARG A 14 -5.46 7.42 -7.83
C ARG A 14 -5.05 8.00 -6.49
N GLY A 15 -3.89 7.59 -5.98
CA GLY A 15 -3.39 7.92 -4.66
C GLY A 15 -3.79 6.88 -3.60
N HIS A 16 -4.55 5.87 -4.00
CA HIS A 16 -4.95 4.76 -3.14
C HIS A 16 -5.23 3.51 -3.98
N ALA A 17 -4.88 2.34 -3.45
CA ALA A 17 -4.88 1.10 -4.20
C ALA A 17 -5.05 -0.14 -3.32
N LEU A 18 -5.63 -1.20 -3.88
CA LEU A 18 -5.50 -2.55 -3.35
C LEU A 18 -4.31 -3.23 -4.04
N ILE A 19 -3.35 -3.70 -3.25
CA ILE A 19 -2.28 -4.58 -3.75
C ILE A 19 -2.55 -6.00 -3.27
N TYR A 20 -2.45 -6.96 -4.18
CA TYR A 20 -2.65 -8.37 -3.87
C TYR A 20 -1.48 -9.24 -4.33
N PHE A 21 -1.40 -10.41 -3.69
CA PHE A 21 -0.34 -11.38 -3.87
C PHE A 21 -0.90 -12.79 -3.87
N HIS A 22 -0.21 -13.71 -4.55
CA HIS A 22 -0.47 -15.14 -4.42
C HIS A 22 0.40 -15.75 -3.31
N ASN A 23 -0.11 -16.74 -2.58
CA ASN A 23 0.75 -17.56 -1.75
C ASN A 23 1.70 -18.39 -2.65
N SER A 24 2.99 -18.32 -2.38
CA SER A 24 4.04 -19.07 -3.07
C SER A 24 3.95 -20.59 -2.89
N GLN A 25 3.25 -21.06 -1.86
CA GLN A 25 3.02 -22.49 -1.58
C GLN A 25 1.67 -22.99 -2.10
N ASP A 26 0.71 -22.09 -2.28
CA ASP A 26 -0.63 -22.37 -2.82
C ASP A 26 -1.12 -21.20 -3.67
N ALA A 27 -0.96 -21.29 -4.99
CA ALA A 27 -1.35 -20.21 -5.89
C ALA A 27 -2.87 -19.93 -5.90
N SER A 28 -3.71 -20.77 -5.30
CA SER A 28 -5.13 -20.47 -5.14
C SER A 28 -5.43 -19.51 -3.99
N GLU A 29 -4.52 -19.37 -3.04
CA GLU A 29 -4.66 -18.44 -1.92
C GLU A 29 -4.19 -17.04 -2.33
N LEU A 30 -5.09 -16.07 -2.14
CA LEU A 30 -4.87 -14.66 -2.40
C LEU A 30 -4.77 -13.91 -1.08
N LEU A 31 -3.84 -12.95 -1.03
CA LEU A 31 -3.69 -12.04 0.10
C LEU A 31 -3.67 -10.61 -0.41
N ALA A 32 -4.31 -9.68 0.28
CA ALA A 32 -4.34 -8.28 -0.11
C ALA A 32 -4.15 -7.33 1.07
N THR A 33 -3.67 -6.13 0.76
CA THR A 33 -3.70 -4.98 1.67
C THR A 33 -4.08 -3.72 0.90
N TYR A 34 -4.52 -2.70 1.63
CA TYR A 34 -4.91 -1.42 1.09
C TYR A 34 -3.83 -0.37 1.34
N MET A 35 -3.35 0.26 0.27
CA MET A 35 -2.35 1.34 0.31
C MET A 35 -3.00 2.70 0.10
N ILE A 36 -2.53 3.72 0.82
CA ILE A 36 -2.98 5.10 0.69
C ILE A 36 -1.76 6.01 0.68
N VAL A 37 -1.77 6.98 -0.22
CA VAL A 37 -0.88 8.15 -0.25
C VAL A 37 -1.73 9.38 0.04
N PHE A 38 -1.38 10.12 1.09
CA PHE A 38 -2.13 11.32 1.46
C PHE A 38 -1.78 12.50 0.54
N PRO A 39 -2.77 13.21 -0.02
CA PRO A 39 -2.53 14.35 -0.91
C PRO A 39 -2.14 15.64 -0.16
N ILE A 40 -2.16 15.62 1.18
CA ILE A 40 -1.90 16.79 2.01
C ILE A 40 -0.77 16.45 2.98
N GLN A 41 0.27 17.29 3.02
CA GLN A 41 1.33 17.16 4.00
C GLN A 41 0.74 17.30 5.41
N THR A 42 0.88 16.23 6.19
CA THR A 42 0.36 16.16 7.54
C THR A 42 1.47 16.42 8.54
N ASP A 43 1.27 17.41 9.42
CA ASP A 43 2.10 17.59 10.60
C ASP A 43 1.65 16.60 11.68
N VAL A 44 2.40 15.50 11.75
CA VAL A 44 2.16 14.37 12.65
C VAL A 44 2.19 14.78 14.11
N SER A 45 2.97 15.82 14.47
CA SER A 45 3.06 16.30 15.84
C SER A 45 1.72 16.78 16.41
N LYS A 46 0.76 17.12 15.53
CA LYS A 46 -0.60 17.53 15.92
C LYS A 46 -1.50 16.38 16.38
N TYR A 47 -1.14 15.13 16.05
CA TYR A 47 -1.97 13.95 16.31
C TYR A 47 -1.35 13.00 17.33
N VAL A 48 -0.14 13.31 17.78
CA VAL A 48 0.65 12.45 18.65
C VAL A 48 0.73 13.09 20.02
N PRO A 49 0.40 12.34 21.10
CA PRO A 49 0.58 12.84 22.45
C PRO A 49 2.01 13.35 22.70
N PRO A 50 2.20 14.48 23.41
CA PRO A 50 3.52 15.11 23.56
C PRO A 50 4.63 14.19 24.08
N PHE A 51 4.27 13.20 24.90
CA PHE A 51 5.22 12.25 25.47
C PHE A 51 5.72 11.18 24.47
N LEU A 52 5.06 11.01 23.32
CA LEU A 52 5.46 10.09 22.24
C LEU A 52 6.23 10.79 21.12
N LEU A 53 6.32 12.13 21.11
CA LEU A 53 6.98 12.89 20.05
C LEU A 53 8.45 12.51 19.87
N ASN A 54 9.15 12.22 20.97
CA ASN A 54 10.56 11.79 20.91
C ASN A 54 10.75 10.42 20.24
N GLN A 55 9.73 9.56 20.24
CA GLN A 55 9.77 8.25 19.58
C GLN A 55 9.44 8.36 18.08
N ILE A 56 8.62 9.33 17.71
CA ILE A 56 8.22 9.56 16.31
C ILE A 56 9.26 10.37 15.53
N GLY A 57 10.05 11.20 16.21
CA GLY A 57 11.22 11.82 15.58
C GLY A 57 12.17 10.81 14.93
N GLU A 58 12.19 9.56 15.40
CA GLU A 58 12.93 8.44 14.80
C GLU A 58 12.20 7.77 13.62
N MET A 59 10.86 7.81 13.57
CA MET A 59 10.04 7.22 12.50
C MET A 59 9.93 8.12 11.26
N GLY A 60 10.26 9.41 11.33
CA GLY A 60 10.30 10.29 10.16
C GLY A 60 8.91 10.64 9.59
N ALA A 61 8.67 11.93 9.32
CA ALA A 61 7.37 12.41 8.82
C ALA A 61 6.96 11.83 7.45
N ASN A 62 7.91 11.34 6.65
CA ASN A 62 7.66 10.70 5.35
C ASN A 62 7.02 9.31 5.48
N GLU A 63 7.16 8.62 6.62
CA GLU A 63 6.46 7.33 6.84
C GLU A 63 4.95 7.53 7.02
N LEU A 64 4.49 8.76 7.20
CA LEU A 64 3.08 9.08 7.45
C LEU A 64 2.41 9.80 6.28
N SER A 65 3.14 10.10 5.19
CA SER A 65 2.54 10.55 3.94
C SER A 65 1.96 9.40 3.12
N ALA A 66 2.43 8.17 3.32
CA ALA A 66 1.86 6.98 2.70
C ALA A 66 2.01 5.75 3.60
N PHE A 67 1.00 4.88 3.61
CA PHE A 67 1.02 3.64 4.40
C PHE A 67 0.08 2.58 3.82
N ALA A 68 0.23 1.35 4.29
CA ALA A 68 -0.70 0.27 4.02
C ALA A 68 -1.39 -0.20 5.29
N PHE A 69 -2.64 -0.64 5.15
CA PHE A 69 -3.38 -1.26 6.24
C PHE A 69 -4.24 -2.43 5.74
N PRO A 70 -4.08 -3.63 6.32
CA PRO A 70 -3.10 -3.99 7.34
C PRO A 70 -1.64 -4.02 6.82
N PRO A 71 -0.59 -3.83 7.66
CA PRO A 71 0.80 -3.79 7.18
C PRO A 71 1.29 -5.08 6.53
N ALA A 72 0.78 -6.23 6.97
CA ALA A 72 0.93 -7.50 6.29
C ALA A 72 -0.37 -7.78 5.51
N PRO A 73 -0.32 -8.26 4.26
CA PRO A 73 -1.51 -8.63 3.51
C PRO A 73 -2.32 -9.72 4.21
N GLU A 74 -3.63 -9.60 4.20
CA GLU A 74 -4.57 -10.55 4.79
C GLU A 74 -5.21 -11.44 3.71
N PRO A 75 -5.63 -12.68 4.03
CA PRO A 75 -6.31 -13.55 3.09
C PRO A 75 -7.60 -12.93 2.53
N MET A 76 -7.81 -13.10 1.23
CA MET A 76 -9.03 -12.71 0.50
C MET A 76 -9.77 -13.96 0.02
N ALA A 77 -11.11 -13.88 -0.13
CA ALA A 77 -11.88 -15.03 -0.59
C ALA A 77 -11.57 -15.38 -2.05
N ASP A 78 -11.55 -14.36 -2.91
CA ASP A 78 -11.26 -14.46 -4.34
C ASP A 78 -10.89 -13.08 -4.91
N PHE A 79 -10.54 -13.05 -6.19
CA PHE A 79 -10.23 -11.80 -6.89
C PHE A 79 -11.48 -10.92 -7.11
N ASP A 80 -12.66 -11.51 -7.28
CA ASP A 80 -13.92 -10.78 -7.43
C ASP A 80 -14.20 -9.88 -6.20
N GLU A 81 -13.82 -10.30 -5.00
CA GLU A 81 -13.91 -9.48 -3.79
C GLU A 81 -13.02 -8.23 -3.87
N ILE A 82 -11.77 -8.39 -4.34
CA ILE A 82 -10.82 -7.28 -4.54
C ILE A 82 -11.37 -6.30 -5.59
N GLU A 83 -11.91 -6.80 -6.70
CA GLU A 83 -12.50 -5.96 -7.74
C GLU A 83 -13.70 -5.15 -7.23
N LYS A 84 -14.60 -5.77 -6.46
CA LYS A 84 -15.77 -5.09 -5.87
C LYS A 84 -15.36 -3.98 -4.91
N LEU A 85 -14.35 -4.23 -4.07
CA LEU A 85 -13.82 -3.22 -3.15
C LEU A 85 -13.21 -2.05 -3.93
N ALA A 86 -12.39 -2.35 -4.94
CA ALA A 86 -11.76 -1.33 -5.78
C ALA A 86 -12.78 -0.54 -6.60
N GLU A 87 -13.87 -1.16 -7.07
CA GLU A 87 -14.94 -0.47 -7.79
C GLU A 87 -15.69 0.51 -6.87
N ALA A 88 -16.01 0.09 -5.64
CA ALA A 88 -16.77 0.91 -4.69
C ALA A 88 -16.06 2.22 -4.30
N ARG A 89 -14.74 2.27 -4.42
CA ARG A 89 -13.89 3.41 -3.98
C ARG A 89 -13.06 4.04 -5.10
N GLU A 90 -13.23 3.53 -6.32
CA GLU A 90 -12.43 3.90 -7.49
C GLU A 90 -10.91 3.71 -7.26
N ASP A 91 -10.55 2.63 -6.57
CA ASP A 91 -9.17 2.27 -6.26
C ASP A 91 -8.46 1.70 -7.49
N ASP A 92 -7.16 1.89 -7.55
CA ASP A 92 -6.27 1.10 -8.40
C ASP A 92 -6.13 -0.33 -7.84
N ILE A 93 -5.86 -1.30 -8.72
CA ILE A 93 -5.53 -2.68 -8.34
C ILE A 93 -4.12 -2.98 -8.84
N ILE A 94 -3.26 -3.43 -7.95
CA ILE A 94 -1.86 -3.74 -8.23
C ILE A 94 -1.59 -5.21 -7.92
N TYR A 95 -1.01 -5.92 -8.88
CA TYR A 95 -0.44 -7.24 -8.64
C TYR A 95 0.98 -7.12 -8.06
N GLY A 96 1.18 -7.72 -6.89
CA GLY A 96 2.43 -7.67 -6.12
C GLY A 96 3.32 -8.90 -6.24
N GLY A 97 2.89 -9.94 -6.97
CA GLY A 97 3.64 -11.18 -7.13
C GLY A 97 3.28 -12.27 -6.11
N SER A 98 4.26 -13.09 -5.74
CA SER A 98 4.06 -14.21 -4.81
C SER A 98 4.77 -14.00 -3.48
N ILE A 99 4.12 -14.39 -2.37
CA ILE A 99 4.62 -14.22 -1.00
C ILE A 99 4.63 -15.53 -0.21
N ASN A 100 5.50 -15.62 0.80
CA ASN A 100 5.47 -16.72 1.77
C ASN A 100 4.67 -16.29 3.00
N THR A 101 3.49 -16.87 3.19
CA THR A 101 2.55 -16.48 4.25
C THR A 101 3.04 -16.79 5.66
N THR A 102 4.05 -17.67 5.79
CA THR A 102 4.67 -17.97 7.10
C THR A 102 5.73 -16.96 7.51
N ASP A 103 6.14 -16.05 6.61
CA ASP A 103 7.18 -15.06 6.85
C ASP A 103 6.60 -13.64 6.80
N VAL A 104 5.98 -13.26 7.92
CA VAL A 104 5.32 -11.95 8.10
C VAL A 104 6.30 -10.79 7.91
N ILE A 105 7.56 -10.94 8.30
CA ILE A 105 8.56 -9.87 8.14
C ILE A 105 8.85 -9.63 6.66
N SER A 106 9.01 -10.68 5.88
CA SER A 106 9.16 -10.57 4.43
C SER A 106 7.90 -9.99 3.76
N MET A 107 6.69 -10.35 4.21
CA MET A 107 5.44 -9.77 3.72
C MET A 107 5.38 -8.25 3.93
N ILE A 108 5.68 -7.80 5.15
CA ILE A 108 5.71 -6.36 5.49
C ILE A 108 6.78 -5.65 4.65
N GLY A 109 7.95 -6.26 4.47
CA GLY A 109 9.02 -5.70 3.63
C GLY A 109 8.58 -5.47 2.18
N LEU A 110 7.82 -6.40 1.60
CA LEU A 110 7.28 -6.28 0.25
C LEU A 110 6.21 -5.19 0.14
N VAL A 111 5.32 -5.09 1.14
CA VAL A 111 4.34 -4.00 1.20
C VAL A 111 5.03 -2.65 1.32
N ASN A 112 6.07 -2.51 2.14
CA ASN A 112 6.84 -1.27 2.24
C ASN A 112 7.52 -0.88 0.93
N ALA A 113 8.04 -1.86 0.17
CA ALA A 113 8.57 -1.61 -1.16
C ALA A 113 7.47 -1.12 -2.13
N ALA A 114 6.27 -1.69 -2.05
CA ALA A 114 5.11 -1.26 -2.85
C ALA A 114 4.64 0.14 -2.48
N ILE A 115 4.59 0.49 -1.19
CA ILE A 115 4.25 1.84 -0.70
C ILE A 115 5.22 2.85 -1.29
N SER A 116 6.54 2.61 -1.19
CA SER A 116 7.55 3.52 -1.73
C SER A 116 7.35 3.73 -3.24
N TRP A 117 7.22 2.66 -4.00
CA TRP A 117 7.03 2.72 -5.44
C TRP A 117 5.74 3.46 -5.83
N TYR A 118 4.61 3.15 -5.20
CA TYR A 118 3.32 3.76 -5.52
C TYR A 118 3.28 5.25 -5.11
N SER A 119 3.94 5.59 -4.00
CA SER A 119 4.08 6.99 -3.55
C SER A 119 4.88 7.82 -4.55
N ASP A 120 5.99 7.29 -5.06
CA ASP A 120 6.80 7.97 -6.09
C ASP A 120 5.98 8.24 -7.36
N LEU A 121 5.13 7.30 -7.78
CA LEU A 121 4.23 7.49 -8.93
C LEU A 121 3.20 8.60 -8.66
N TRP A 122 2.57 8.57 -7.50
CA TRP A 122 1.59 9.59 -7.11
C TRP A 122 2.21 10.99 -7.03
N GLU A 123 3.39 11.12 -6.41
CA GLU A 123 4.09 12.39 -6.30
C GLU A 123 4.46 12.96 -7.67
N GLN A 124 4.94 12.13 -8.59
CA GLN A 124 5.23 12.54 -9.97
C GLN A 124 3.98 13.03 -10.71
N TYR A 125 2.85 12.35 -10.51
CA TYR A 125 1.58 12.75 -11.11
C TYR A 125 1.01 14.04 -10.49
N ALA A 126 1.15 14.22 -9.17
CA ALA A 126 0.60 15.35 -8.45
C ALA A 126 1.42 16.65 -8.57
N GLN A 127 2.68 16.58 -9.02
CA GLN A 127 3.50 17.77 -9.27
C GLN A 127 2.87 18.63 -10.39
N PRO A 128 2.70 19.95 -10.19
CA PRO A 128 2.22 20.81 -11.26
C PRO A 128 3.23 20.82 -12.42
N GLN A 129 2.76 20.52 -13.64
CA GLN A 129 3.55 20.65 -14.86
C GLN A 129 3.92 22.11 -15.17
#